data_AF-A0A1R0GNW5-F1
#
_entry.id   AF-A0A1R0GNW5-F1
#
_cell.length_a   1.000
_cell.length_b   1.000
_cell.length_c   1.000
_cell.angle_alpha   90.00
_cell.angle_beta   90.00
_cell.angle_gamma   90.00
#
_symmetry.space_group_name_H-M   'P 1'
#
loop_
_entity.id
_entity.type
_entity.pdbx_description
1 polymer ?
#
loop_
_entity_poly.entity_id
_entity_poly.type
_entity_poly.pdbx_seq_one_letter_code
_entity_poly.pdbx_strand_id
1 'polypeptide(L)'
;MLNNTGVIQDEVLSQRLGLIPIKADPREFSWKDADEDPTDQNTIVFKLNIGCRFNPGASSSETDPKKKYINSSVYSSHLKWDPKGDQAERFSDSPIKPVHDDILIAKLRPGQEISCELHCQKGIGRDHAKFSPVATASYRLLPKIIITGDISGDDAYKFQKCFPEGVVDVISENGKMVPKVVNPRKDTVSREVLRHSEFDGKVKLERVRDHFIFNIESTGAISPPELLHMAIEILASKCQTLKQSISSLLVKK
;
A
#
# COMPACT_ATOMS: atom_id res chain seq x y z
N MET A 1 -10.84 18.08 -18.05
CA MET A 1 -10.14 19.31 -17.61
C MET A 1 -10.98 20.50 -18.06
N LEU A 2 -11.28 21.46 -17.20
CA LEU A 2 -12.04 22.67 -17.58
C LEU A 2 -11.10 23.85 -17.84
N ASN A 3 -10.16 24.09 -16.93
CA ASN A 3 -9.07 25.05 -17.12
C ASN A 3 -7.82 24.63 -16.35
N ASN A 4 -6.65 24.75 -16.95
CA ASN A 4 -5.37 24.58 -16.28
C ASN A 4 -4.37 25.60 -16.82
N THR A 5 -4.07 26.62 -16.03
CA THR A 5 -3.03 27.62 -16.33
C THR A 5 -1.78 27.44 -15.46
N GLY A 6 -1.72 26.31 -14.74
CA GLY A 6 -0.56 25.88 -13.99
C GLY A 6 0.60 25.45 -14.88
N VAL A 7 1.76 25.20 -14.25
CA VAL A 7 2.98 24.78 -14.97
C VAL A 7 2.95 23.28 -15.31
N ILE A 8 2.21 22.47 -14.55
CA ILE A 8 2.11 21.02 -14.78
C ILE A 8 1.14 20.79 -15.94
N GLN A 9 1.57 20.02 -16.94
CA GLN A 9 0.77 19.63 -18.09
C GLN A 9 -0.44 18.79 -17.68
N ASP A 10 -1.51 18.86 -18.47
CA ASP A 10 -2.78 18.20 -18.18
C ASP A 10 -2.63 16.70 -17.98
N GLU A 11 -1.91 16.01 -18.86
CA GLU A 11 -1.69 14.57 -18.81
C GLU A 11 -0.91 14.13 -17.56
N VAL A 12 0.08 14.93 -17.15
CA VAL A 12 0.87 14.69 -15.94
C VAL A 12 0.02 14.94 -14.70
N LEU A 13 -0.78 16.00 -14.69
CA LEU A 13 -1.70 16.31 -13.61
C LEU A 13 -2.76 15.20 -13.47
N SER A 14 -3.35 14.76 -14.56
CA SER A 14 -4.30 13.63 -14.60
C SER A 14 -3.68 12.34 -14.08
N GLN A 15 -2.43 12.03 -14.46
CA GLN A 15 -1.72 10.86 -13.94
C GLN A 15 -1.54 10.94 -12.41
N ARG A 16 -1.12 12.10 -11.89
CA ARG A 16 -0.95 12.30 -10.44
C ARG A 16 -2.27 12.18 -9.69
N LEU A 17 -3.34 12.78 -10.20
CA LEU A 17 -4.68 12.69 -9.61
C LEU A 17 -5.18 11.24 -9.58
N GLY A 18 -4.92 10.46 -10.63
CA GLY A 18 -5.30 9.05 -10.70
C GLY A 18 -4.58 8.14 -9.71
N LEU A 19 -3.47 8.58 -9.10
CA LEU A 19 -2.70 7.83 -8.11
C LEU A 19 -3.08 8.18 -6.66
N ILE A 20 -3.99 9.14 -6.44
CA ILE A 20 -4.47 9.49 -5.10
C ILE A 20 -5.43 8.40 -4.63
N PRO A 21 -5.13 7.68 -3.52
CA PRO A 21 -6.04 6.68 -2.99
C PRO A 21 -7.29 7.35 -2.43
N ILE A 22 -8.47 6.83 -2.81
CA ILE A 22 -9.78 7.32 -2.35
C ILE A 22 -10.29 6.41 -1.23
N LYS A 23 -10.73 7.03 -0.14
CA LYS A 23 -11.38 6.36 0.99
C LYS A 23 -12.85 6.11 0.64
N ALA A 24 -13.09 5.00 -0.06
CA ALA A 24 -14.42 4.49 -0.38
C ALA A 24 -14.38 2.96 -0.35
N ASP A 25 -15.41 2.31 0.19
CA ASP A 25 -15.51 0.85 0.14
C ASP A 25 -15.94 0.43 -1.28
N PRO A 26 -15.10 -0.29 -2.05
CA PRO A 26 -15.43 -0.64 -3.42
C PRO A 26 -16.59 -1.64 -3.53
N ARG A 27 -17.04 -2.27 -2.43
CA ARG A 27 -18.21 -3.17 -2.43
C ARG A 27 -19.52 -2.42 -2.61
N GLU A 28 -19.56 -1.15 -2.21
CA GLU A 28 -20.71 -0.24 -2.32
C GLU A 28 -20.89 0.36 -3.73
N PHE A 29 -20.07 -0.07 -4.70
CA PHE A 29 -20.10 0.42 -6.07
C PHE A 29 -20.13 -0.73 -7.08
N SER A 30 -20.96 -0.57 -8.11
CA SER A 30 -21.01 -1.47 -9.25
C SER A 30 -19.81 -1.26 -10.18
N TRP A 31 -19.55 -2.27 -11.01
CA TRP A 31 -18.65 -2.11 -12.15
C TRP A 31 -19.34 -1.24 -13.20
N LYS A 32 -18.58 -0.35 -13.84
CA LYS A 32 -19.05 0.43 -14.98
C LYS A 32 -18.51 -0.21 -16.25
N ASP A 33 -19.38 -0.55 -17.19
CA ASP A 33 -18.96 -1.03 -18.50
C ASP A 33 -18.45 0.12 -19.40
N ALA A 34 -17.74 -0.23 -20.48
CA ALA A 34 -17.12 0.77 -21.37
C ALA A 34 -18.17 1.73 -21.97
N ASP A 35 -19.33 1.19 -22.34
CA ASP A 35 -20.41 1.92 -23.02
C ASP A 35 -21.50 2.44 -22.07
N GLU A 36 -21.40 2.16 -20.76
CA GLU A 36 -22.37 2.62 -19.77
C GLU A 36 -22.12 4.08 -19.39
N ASP A 37 -23.16 4.87 -19.15
CA ASP A 37 -22.97 6.22 -18.61
C ASP A 37 -22.58 6.20 -17.11
N PRO A 38 -21.87 7.22 -16.61
CA PRO A 38 -21.65 7.38 -15.18
C PRO A 38 -22.97 7.51 -14.42
N THR A 39 -23.14 6.70 -13.36
CA THR A 39 -24.26 6.77 -12.43
C THR A 39 -23.77 6.96 -11.00
N ASP A 40 -24.68 7.28 -10.09
CA ASP A 40 -24.46 7.33 -8.65
C ASP A 40 -24.11 5.95 -8.04
N GLN A 41 -24.37 4.85 -8.75
CA GLN A 41 -24.03 3.50 -8.30
C GLN A 41 -22.62 3.05 -8.75
N ASN A 42 -22.11 3.60 -9.85
CA ASN A 42 -20.86 3.14 -10.48
C ASN A 42 -19.71 4.17 -10.43
N THR A 43 -20.00 5.45 -10.15
CA THR A 43 -19.03 6.54 -10.24
C THR A 43 -19.08 7.49 -9.04
N ILE A 44 -17.91 7.88 -8.55
CA ILE A 44 -17.72 8.95 -7.55
C ILE A 44 -17.18 10.18 -8.26
N VAL A 45 -17.70 11.37 -7.93
CA VAL A 45 -17.25 12.63 -8.52
C VAL A 45 -16.49 13.48 -7.51
N PHE A 46 -15.31 13.96 -7.90
CA PHE A 46 -14.57 15.01 -7.18
C PHE A 46 -14.38 16.24 -8.06
N LYS A 47 -14.37 17.41 -7.44
CA LYS A 47 -14.02 18.69 -8.08
C LYS A 47 -12.77 19.29 -7.45
N LEU A 48 -11.87 19.79 -8.29
CA LEU A 48 -10.71 20.58 -7.90
C LEU A 48 -10.79 21.93 -8.60
N ASN A 49 -11.16 22.97 -7.86
CA ASN A 49 -11.25 24.34 -8.33
C ASN A 49 -10.42 25.23 -7.42
N ILE A 50 -9.21 25.58 -7.85
CA ILE A 50 -8.26 26.31 -7.02
C ILE A 50 -7.46 27.32 -7.84
N GLY A 51 -7.46 28.57 -7.38
CA GLY A 51 -6.63 29.65 -7.91
C GLY A 51 -5.62 30.12 -6.86
N CYS A 52 -4.42 30.50 -7.32
CA CYS A 52 -3.37 31.05 -6.49
C CYS A 52 -3.37 32.58 -6.56
N ARG A 53 -3.17 33.23 -5.41
CA ARG A 53 -3.12 34.70 -5.30
C ARG A 53 -2.08 35.16 -4.29
N PHE A 54 -1.66 36.42 -4.39
CA PHE A 54 -0.84 37.05 -3.36
C PHE A 54 -1.60 37.07 -2.02
N ASN A 55 -0.88 36.84 -0.92
CA ASN A 55 -1.42 37.00 0.42
C ASN A 55 -1.30 38.48 0.85
N PRO A 56 -2.40 39.23 1.01
CA PRO A 56 -2.33 40.63 1.43
C PRO A 56 -1.74 40.83 2.83
N GLY A 57 -1.79 39.79 3.68
CA GLY A 57 -1.23 39.83 5.03
C GLY A 57 0.26 39.45 5.11
N ALA A 58 0.91 39.12 3.98
CA ALA A 58 2.33 38.80 3.98
C ALA A 58 3.20 40.07 4.04
N SER A 59 4.32 40.00 4.77
CA SER A 59 5.34 41.05 4.74
C SER A 59 5.87 41.26 3.33
N SER A 60 6.22 42.50 2.98
CA SER A 60 6.87 42.82 1.69
C SER A 60 8.20 42.10 1.49
N SER A 61 8.89 41.78 2.59
CA SER A 61 10.14 41.00 2.60
C SER A 61 9.92 39.48 2.69
N GLU A 62 8.68 39.00 2.71
CA GLU A 62 8.41 37.56 2.80
C GLU A 62 8.91 36.82 1.56
N THR A 63 9.60 35.71 1.79
CA THR A 63 10.22 34.87 0.76
C THR A 63 9.64 33.46 0.75
N ASP A 64 9.08 32.98 1.86
CA ASP A 64 8.42 31.67 1.93
C ASP A 64 7.13 31.68 1.08
N PRO A 65 7.05 30.88 0.00
CA PRO A 65 5.87 30.81 -0.86
C PRO A 65 4.59 30.38 -0.14
N LYS A 66 4.69 29.68 1.00
CA LYS A 66 3.54 29.27 1.81
C LYS A 66 2.93 30.44 2.59
N LYS A 67 3.73 31.45 2.93
CA LYS A 67 3.29 32.67 3.63
C LYS A 67 2.97 33.80 2.66
N LYS A 68 3.77 33.92 1.60
CA LYS A 68 3.66 34.97 0.58
C LYS A 68 2.41 34.83 -0.29
N TYR A 69 1.94 33.61 -0.51
CA TYR A 69 0.85 33.31 -1.43
C TYR A 69 -0.21 32.45 -0.75
N ILE A 70 -1.46 32.67 -1.12
CA ILE A 70 -2.59 31.80 -0.76
C ILE A 70 -2.72 30.74 -1.87
N ASN A 71 -2.85 29.47 -1.49
CA ASN A 71 -3.00 28.32 -2.39
C ASN A 71 -1.82 28.08 -3.36
N SER A 72 -0.60 28.44 -2.96
CA SER A 72 0.60 28.13 -3.76
C SER A 72 0.93 26.65 -3.86
N SER A 73 0.42 25.84 -2.93
CA SER A 73 0.54 24.37 -2.93
C SER A 73 -0.86 23.76 -2.95
N VAL A 74 -1.13 22.94 -3.96
CA VAL A 74 -2.40 22.25 -4.14
C VAL A 74 -2.25 20.84 -3.59
N TYR A 75 -3.00 20.50 -2.54
CA TYR A 75 -2.99 19.19 -1.90
C TYR A 75 -4.25 18.38 -2.22
N SER A 76 -4.21 17.07 -1.95
CA SER A 76 -5.36 16.18 -2.05
C SER A 76 -6.56 16.64 -1.23
N SER A 77 -6.39 17.26 -0.06
CA SER A 77 -7.48 17.84 0.74
C SER A 77 -8.30 18.94 0.03
N HIS A 78 -7.78 19.50 -1.07
CA HIS A 78 -8.54 20.44 -1.91
C HIS A 78 -9.53 19.75 -2.85
N LEU A 79 -9.45 18.43 -3.02
CA LEU A 79 -10.47 17.66 -3.74
C LEU A 79 -11.77 17.67 -2.94
N LYS A 80 -12.83 18.20 -3.53
CA LYS A 80 -14.17 18.25 -2.93
C LYS A 80 -15.03 17.18 -3.55
N TRP A 81 -15.52 16.27 -2.73
CA TRP A 81 -16.50 15.27 -3.15
C TRP A 81 -17.80 15.98 -3.52
N ASP A 82 -18.34 15.63 -4.69
CA ASP A 82 -19.57 16.19 -5.26
C ASP A 82 -20.58 15.03 -5.39
N PRO A 83 -21.32 14.69 -4.32
CA PRO A 83 -22.21 13.53 -4.30
C PRO A 83 -23.27 13.63 -5.40
N LYS A 84 -23.59 12.50 -6.01
CA LYS A 84 -24.65 12.35 -7.02
C LYS A 84 -25.72 11.38 -6.55
N GLY A 85 -26.97 11.60 -6.96
CA GLY A 85 -28.09 10.72 -6.57
C GLY A 85 -28.24 10.66 -5.05
N ASP A 86 -28.29 9.45 -4.51
CA ASP A 86 -28.45 9.14 -3.07
C ASP A 86 -27.13 9.06 -2.30
N GLN A 87 -25.99 9.36 -2.93
CA GLN A 87 -24.68 9.16 -2.32
C GLN A 87 -24.47 9.99 -1.05
N ALA A 88 -25.08 11.16 -0.94
CA ALA A 88 -24.94 12.03 0.24
C ALA A 88 -25.55 11.36 1.49
N GLU A 89 -26.72 10.75 1.34
CA GLU A 89 -27.40 9.98 2.37
C GLU A 89 -26.70 8.64 2.62
N ARG A 90 -26.37 7.90 1.55
CA ARG A 90 -25.74 6.57 1.63
C ARG A 90 -24.39 6.59 2.35
N PHE A 91 -23.63 7.66 2.19
CA PHE A 91 -22.28 7.81 2.76
C PHE A 91 -22.20 8.89 3.85
N SER A 92 -23.31 9.22 4.52
CA SER A 92 -23.33 10.23 5.59
C SER A 92 -22.38 9.90 6.74
N ASP A 93 -22.32 8.62 7.12
CA ASP A 93 -21.52 8.13 8.25
C ASP A 93 -20.03 7.93 7.88
N SER A 94 -19.74 7.81 6.59
CA SER A 94 -18.38 7.67 6.07
C SER A 94 -18.18 8.48 4.79
N PRO A 95 -18.04 9.82 4.90
CA PRO A 95 -17.92 10.67 3.74
C PRO A 95 -16.72 10.32 2.87
N ILE A 96 -16.94 10.29 1.55
CA ILE A 96 -15.91 9.93 0.58
C ILE A 96 -14.88 11.06 0.48
N LYS A 97 -13.60 10.71 0.60
CA LYS A 97 -12.49 11.66 0.56
C LYS A 97 -11.18 10.97 0.14
N PRO A 98 -10.12 11.71 -0.19
CA PRO A 98 -8.78 11.13 -0.27
C PRO A 98 -8.40 10.46 1.06
N VAL A 99 -7.63 9.37 1.00
CA VAL A 99 -7.12 8.72 2.21
C VAL A 99 -6.14 9.62 2.95
N HIS A 100 -5.28 10.31 2.21
CA HIS A 100 -4.26 11.23 2.73
C HIS A 100 -4.59 12.65 2.28
N ASP A 101 -4.59 13.60 3.22
CA ASP A 101 -4.99 14.99 2.98
C ASP A 101 -3.84 15.90 2.49
N ASP A 102 -2.61 15.40 2.53
CA ASP A 102 -1.36 16.14 2.35
C ASP A 102 -0.54 15.73 1.12
N ILE A 103 -1.11 14.92 0.21
CA ILE A 103 -0.46 14.58 -1.06
C ILE A 103 -0.38 15.85 -1.91
N LEU A 104 0.83 16.34 -2.16
CA LEU A 104 1.05 17.49 -3.03
C LEU A 104 0.77 17.12 -4.49
N ILE A 105 -0.23 17.77 -5.09
CA ILE A 105 -0.66 17.56 -6.47
C ILE A 105 0.13 18.49 -7.40
N ALA A 106 0.08 19.79 -7.12
CA ALA A 106 0.67 20.84 -7.96
C ALA A 106 1.15 22.02 -7.12
N LYS A 107 2.03 22.85 -7.71
CA LYS A 107 2.41 24.15 -7.15
C LYS A 107 2.02 25.24 -8.14
N LEU A 108 1.43 26.32 -7.64
CA LEU A 108 0.92 27.43 -8.43
C LEU A 108 1.62 28.75 -8.08
N ARG A 109 1.49 29.73 -8.96
CA ARG A 109 1.85 31.14 -8.75
C ARG A 109 0.63 32.04 -8.94
N PRO A 110 0.65 33.27 -8.37
CA PRO A 110 -0.48 34.19 -8.51
C PRO A 110 -0.92 34.37 -9.96
N GLY A 111 -2.23 34.26 -10.21
CA GLY A 111 -2.82 34.31 -11.55
C GLY A 111 -2.97 32.94 -12.23
N GLN A 112 -2.41 31.87 -11.66
CA GLN A 112 -2.63 30.51 -12.14
C GLN A 112 -3.79 29.83 -11.42
N GLU A 113 -4.51 28.98 -12.14
CA GLU A 113 -5.64 28.21 -11.65
C GLU A 113 -5.70 26.80 -12.24
N ILE A 114 -6.32 25.90 -11.48
CA ILE A 114 -6.70 24.55 -11.89
C ILE A 114 -8.19 24.39 -11.61
N SER A 115 -8.95 24.00 -12.63
CA SER A 115 -10.35 23.63 -12.59
C SER A 115 -10.57 22.32 -13.32
N CYS A 116 -10.93 21.28 -12.57
CA CYS A 116 -11.26 19.98 -13.14
C CYS A 116 -12.28 19.19 -12.33
N GLU A 117 -12.86 18.21 -13.01
CA GLU A 117 -13.73 17.19 -12.44
C GLU A 117 -13.06 15.83 -12.64
N LEU A 118 -13.14 14.98 -11.62
CA LEU A 118 -12.58 13.64 -11.60
C LEU A 118 -13.71 12.64 -11.42
N HIS A 119 -13.75 11.63 -12.28
CA HIS A 119 -14.65 10.49 -12.15
C HIS A 119 -13.84 9.29 -11.66
N CYS A 120 -14.11 8.83 -10.43
CA CYS A 120 -13.48 7.66 -9.86
C CYS A 120 -14.39 6.46 -10.06
N GLN A 121 -13.82 5.37 -10.59
CA GLN A 121 -14.54 4.14 -10.93
C GLN A 121 -13.85 2.95 -10.27
N LYS A 122 -14.61 1.89 -10.05
CA LYS A 122 -14.10 0.61 -9.57
C LYS A 122 -13.17 -0.02 -10.61
N GLY A 123 -12.06 -0.60 -10.16
CA GLY A 123 -11.01 -1.16 -11.02
C GLY A 123 -10.25 -2.28 -10.33
N ILE A 124 -9.47 -3.06 -11.10
CA ILE A 124 -8.53 -4.05 -10.56
C ILE A 124 -7.08 -3.67 -10.88
N GLY A 125 -6.17 -4.02 -9.96
CA GLY A 125 -4.73 -3.74 -10.10
C GLY A 125 -4.08 -4.38 -11.34
N ARG A 126 -4.68 -5.43 -11.90
CA ARG A 126 -4.23 -6.06 -13.16
C ARG A 126 -4.34 -5.10 -14.35
N ASP A 127 -5.37 -4.27 -14.37
CA ASP A 127 -5.65 -3.38 -15.50
C ASP A 127 -4.79 -2.12 -15.38
N HIS A 128 -4.61 -1.60 -14.16
CA HIS A 128 -3.68 -0.52 -13.88
C HIS A 128 -3.23 -0.52 -12.41
N ALA A 129 -1.95 -0.24 -12.17
CA ALA A 129 -1.35 -0.27 -10.82
C ALA A 129 -2.02 0.67 -9.81
N LYS A 130 -2.65 1.77 -10.28
CA LYS A 130 -3.44 2.72 -9.45
C LYS A 130 -4.59 2.06 -8.67
N PHE A 131 -5.07 0.92 -9.14
CA PHE A 131 -6.14 0.15 -8.49
C PHE A 131 -5.60 -0.91 -7.51
N SER A 132 -4.29 -1.01 -7.32
CA SER A 132 -3.73 -1.87 -6.27
C SER A 132 -4.13 -1.33 -4.89
N PRO A 133 -4.84 -2.11 -4.05
CA PRO A 133 -5.26 -1.66 -2.73
C PRO A 133 -4.14 -1.77 -1.67
N VAL A 134 -3.00 -2.33 -2.04
CA VAL A 134 -1.84 -2.53 -1.18
C VAL A 134 -0.67 -1.69 -1.65
N ALA A 135 0.07 -1.13 -0.69
CA ALA A 135 1.41 -0.61 -0.95
C ALA A 135 2.35 -1.79 -1.28
N THR A 136 2.30 -2.82 -0.44
CA THR A 136 2.91 -4.11 -0.73
C THR A 136 2.16 -5.24 -0.03
N ALA A 137 2.05 -6.38 -0.71
CA ALA A 137 1.61 -7.64 -0.12
C ALA A 137 2.65 -8.69 -0.49
N SER A 138 3.31 -9.25 0.51
CA SER A 138 4.35 -10.25 0.32
C SER A 138 4.32 -11.27 1.44
N TYR A 139 5.06 -12.36 1.25
CA TYR A 139 5.31 -13.31 2.32
C TYR A 139 6.76 -13.78 2.27
N ARG A 140 7.21 -14.33 3.38
CA ARG A 140 8.42 -15.16 3.44
C ARG A 140 8.16 -16.40 4.28
N LEU A 141 8.91 -17.46 4.01
CA LEU A 141 8.88 -18.64 4.87
C LEU A 141 9.63 -18.38 6.17
N LEU A 142 9.16 -18.97 7.27
CA LEU A 142 9.85 -18.91 8.56
C LEU A 142 11.27 -19.47 8.43
N PRO A 143 12.32 -18.69 8.76
CA PRO A 143 13.69 -19.20 8.83
C PRO A 143 13.82 -20.34 9.83
N LYS A 144 14.67 -21.31 9.53
CA LYS A 144 15.01 -22.42 10.42
C LYS A 144 16.53 -22.52 10.49
N ILE A 145 17.09 -22.14 11.62
CA ILE A 145 18.53 -22.20 11.87
C ILE A 145 18.79 -23.45 12.68
N ILE A 146 19.59 -24.38 12.14
CA ILE A 146 19.92 -25.65 12.78
C ILE A 146 21.42 -25.64 13.08
N ILE A 147 21.77 -25.75 14.35
CA ILE A 147 23.16 -25.91 14.79
C ILE A 147 23.46 -27.41 14.77
N THR A 148 24.41 -27.84 13.94
CA THR A 148 24.75 -29.25 13.70
C THR A 148 26.07 -29.69 14.31
N GLY A 149 26.90 -28.74 14.79
CA GLY A 149 28.18 -29.01 15.44
C GLY A 149 28.37 -28.18 16.70
N ASP A 150 29.41 -28.49 17.48
CA ASP A 150 29.74 -27.76 18.70
C ASP A 150 30.25 -26.34 18.37
N ILE A 151 29.57 -25.35 18.95
CA ILE A 151 29.91 -23.93 18.90
C ILE A 151 29.85 -23.46 20.35
N SER A 152 31.01 -23.14 20.94
CA SER A 152 31.08 -22.76 22.34
C SER A 152 32.16 -21.71 22.62
N GLY A 153 32.07 -21.06 23.79
CA GLY A 153 33.02 -20.00 24.19
C GLY A 153 32.90 -18.76 23.32
N ASP A 154 34.04 -18.21 22.87
CA ASP A 154 34.10 -17.00 22.04
C ASP A 154 33.41 -17.18 20.69
N ASP A 155 33.43 -18.40 20.13
CA ASP A 155 32.74 -18.74 18.89
C ASP A 155 31.22 -18.61 19.03
N ALA A 156 30.65 -18.82 20.23
CA ALA A 156 29.22 -18.63 20.46
C ALA A 156 28.81 -17.16 20.33
N TYR A 157 29.62 -16.24 20.87
CA TYR A 157 29.41 -14.80 20.73
C TYR A 157 29.66 -14.31 19.30
N LYS A 158 30.63 -14.88 18.60
CA LYS A 158 30.87 -14.59 17.18
C LYS A 158 29.73 -15.09 16.31
N PHE A 159 29.22 -16.29 16.58
CA PHE A 159 28.06 -16.87 15.90
C PHE A 159 26.82 -16.00 16.12
N GLN A 160 26.56 -15.55 17.36
CA GLN A 160 25.47 -14.62 17.66
C GLN A 160 25.52 -13.36 16.77
N LYS A 161 26.70 -12.75 16.62
CA LYS A 161 26.91 -11.53 15.81
C LYS A 161 26.70 -11.73 14.30
N CYS A 162 26.62 -12.97 13.82
CA CYS A 162 26.30 -13.27 12.42
C CYS A 162 24.80 -13.11 12.12
N PHE A 163 23.95 -12.95 13.14
CA PHE A 163 22.50 -12.82 13.01
C PHE A 163 22.01 -11.48 13.57
N PRO A 164 20.82 -11.01 13.14
CA PRO A 164 20.17 -9.87 13.77
C PRO A 164 19.98 -10.05 15.29
N GLU A 165 19.94 -8.94 16.00
CA GLU A 165 19.74 -8.93 17.45
C GLU A 165 18.45 -9.66 17.87
N GLY A 166 18.58 -10.56 18.85
CA GLY A 166 17.49 -11.36 19.39
C GLY A 166 17.10 -12.55 18.52
N VAL A 167 17.85 -12.91 17.47
CA VAL A 167 17.68 -14.19 16.76
C VAL A 167 18.36 -15.32 17.53
N VAL A 168 19.59 -15.08 17.97
CA VAL A 168 20.43 -16.01 18.74
C VAL A 168 20.84 -15.34 20.04
N ASP A 169 20.69 -16.05 21.14
CA ASP A 169 21.26 -15.69 22.44
C ASP A 169 22.44 -16.61 22.76
N VAL A 170 23.31 -16.18 23.67
CA VAL A 170 24.36 -17.02 24.22
C VAL A 170 24.00 -17.36 25.65
N ILE A 171 23.91 -18.66 25.95
CA ILE A 171 23.52 -19.16 27.26
C ILE A 171 24.63 -20.03 27.85
N SER A 172 24.65 -20.16 29.18
CA SER A 172 25.55 -21.11 29.86
C SER A 172 24.89 -22.47 29.96
N GLU A 173 25.44 -23.48 29.30
CA GLU A 173 25.06 -24.90 29.42
C GLU A 173 26.28 -25.71 29.87
N ASN A 174 26.16 -26.44 30.97
CA ASN A 174 27.24 -27.27 31.55
C ASN A 174 28.57 -26.49 31.76
N GLY A 175 28.48 -25.22 32.14
CA GLY A 175 29.64 -24.35 32.35
C GLY A 175 30.29 -23.82 31.07
N LYS A 176 29.71 -24.08 29.90
CA LYS A 176 30.16 -23.54 28.60
C LYS A 176 29.13 -22.56 28.04
N MET A 177 29.61 -21.46 27.47
CA MET A 177 28.75 -20.52 26.73
C MET A 177 28.45 -21.11 25.35
N VAL A 178 27.18 -21.29 25.00
CA VAL A 178 26.73 -21.89 23.73
C VAL A 178 25.64 -21.03 23.08
N PRO A 179 25.56 -20.97 21.74
CA PRO A 179 24.52 -20.23 21.06
C PRO A 179 23.19 -21.01 21.08
N LYS A 180 22.10 -20.30 21.36
CA LYS A 180 20.73 -20.81 21.30
C LYS A 180 19.90 -19.95 20.38
N VAL A 181 19.29 -20.57 19.38
CA VAL A 181 18.33 -19.90 18.49
C VAL A 181 17.05 -19.64 19.27
N VAL A 182 16.75 -18.37 19.55
CA VAL A 182 15.61 -17.96 20.39
C VAL A 182 14.44 -17.41 19.58
N ASN A 183 14.71 -16.70 18.48
CA ASN A 183 13.66 -16.12 17.65
C ASN A 183 14.05 -16.13 16.16
N PRO A 184 13.96 -17.28 15.48
CA PRO A 184 14.34 -17.38 14.07
C PRO A 184 13.42 -16.55 13.15
N ARG A 185 12.24 -16.12 13.63
CA ARG A 185 11.36 -15.21 12.88
C ARG A 185 12.02 -13.85 12.64
N LYS A 186 12.89 -13.36 13.53
CA LYS A 186 13.61 -12.10 13.35
C LYS A 186 14.74 -12.17 12.31
N ASP A 187 15.16 -13.36 11.92
CA ASP A 187 16.25 -13.52 10.96
C ASP A 187 15.86 -12.99 9.57
N THR A 188 16.79 -12.25 8.97
CA THR A 188 16.69 -11.71 7.62
C THR A 188 17.33 -12.64 6.59
N VAL A 189 18.00 -13.72 7.04
CA VAL A 189 18.69 -14.71 6.19
C VAL A 189 19.81 -14.05 5.38
N SER A 190 20.63 -13.22 6.05
CA SER A 190 21.80 -12.56 5.46
C SER A 190 22.86 -13.54 4.95
N ARG A 191 22.88 -14.76 5.51
CA ARG A 191 23.90 -15.80 5.28
C ARG A 191 25.30 -15.40 5.75
N GLU A 192 25.43 -14.40 6.61
CA GLU A 192 26.75 -13.93 7.10
C GLU A 192 27.53 -15.05 7.78
N VAL A 193 26.85 -15.90 8.56
CA VAL A 193 27.45 -17.06 9.24
C VAL A 193 28.21 -18.01 8.30
N LEU A 194 27.83 -18.08 7.02
CA LEU A 194 28.48 -18.96 6.03
C LEU A 194 29.80 -18.41 5.50
N ARG A 195 30.17 -17.17 5.85
CA ARG A 195 31.45 -16.55 5.48
C ARG A 195 32.58 -16.89 6.43
N HIS A 196 32.25 -17.50 7.56
CA HIS A 196 33.17 -17.81 8.66
C HIS A 196 33.53 -19.29 8.65
N SER A 197 34.80 -19.59 8.41
CA SER A 197 35.31 -20.97 8.28
C SER A 197 35.09 -21.82 9.53
N GLU A 198 35.10 -21.21 10.71
CA GLU A 198 34.88 -21.86 12.01
C GLU A 198 33.46 -22.43 12.18
N PHE A 199 32.51 -21.97 11.38
CA PHE A 199 31.11 -22.43 11.36
C PHE A 199 30.81 -23.37 10.19
N ASP A 200 31.79 -23.65 9.32
CA ASP A 200 31.60 -24.56 8.20
C ASP A 200 31.25 -25.97 8.70
N GLY A 201 30.21 -26.57 8.12
CA GLY A 201 29.63 -27.84 8.57
C GLY A 201 28.92 -27.82 9.94
N LYS A 202 28.91 -26.69 10.67
CA LYS A 202 28.30 -26.57 12.01
C LYS A 202 26.92 -25.90 12.02
N VAL A 203 26.47 -25.37 10.89
CA VAL A 203 25.16 -24.71 10.77
C VAL A 203 24.47 -25.05 9.45
N LYS A 204 23.15 -25.24 9.50
CA LYS A 204 22.28 -25.31 8.33
C LYS A 204 21.22 -24.22 8.40
N LEU A 205 21.10 -23.46 7.32
CA LEU A 205 20.07 -22.44 7.14
C LEU A 205 18.96 -22.99 6.23
N GLU A 206 17.82 -23.30 6.81
CA GLU A 206 16.65 -23.87 6.15
C GLU A 206 15.43 -22.93 6.25
N ARG A 207 14.30 -23.38 5.69
CA ARG A 207 12.99 -22.76 5.84
C ARG A 207 11.96 -23.81 6.23
N VAL A 208 11.00 -23.43 7.06
CA VAL A 208 9.82 -24.26 7.32
C VAL A 208 8.85 -24.06 6.14
N ARG A 209 8.66 -25.09 5.31
CA ARG A 209 8.02 -24.97 3.98
C ARG A 209 6.53 -24.61 4.02
N ASP A 210 5.85 -24.99 5.08
CA ASP A 210 4.42 -24.80 5.32
C ASP A 210 4.11 -23.63 6.26
N HIS A 211 5.14 -22.87 6.69
CA HIS A 211 4.97 -21.71 7.57
C HIS A 211 5.24 -20.41 6.84
N PHE A 212 4.16 -19.72 6.46
CA PHE A 212 4.20 -18.45 5.76
C PHE A 212 4.03 -17.27 6.73
N ILE A 213 4.88 -16.26 6.58
CA ILE A 213 4.81 -15.00 7.30
C ILE A 213 4.43 -13.92 6.30
N PHE A 214 3.15 -13.57 6.27
CA PHE A 214 2.63 -12.52 5.42
C PHE A 214 2.91 -11.13 6.02
N ASN A 215 3.20 -10.17 5.14
CA ASN A 215 3.17 -8.74 5.43
C ASN A 215 2.28 -8.06 4.38
N ILE A 216 1.22 -7.41 4.83
CA ILE A 216 0.23 -6.76 3.98
C ILE A 216 0.08 -5.32 4.46
N GLU A 217 0.47 -4.37 3.61
CA GLU A 217 0.38 -2.95 3.87
C GLU A 217 -0.67 -2.34 2.95
N SER A 218 -1.72 -1.78 3.54
CA SER A 218 -2.80 -1.13 2.78
C SER A 218 -2.43 0.29 2.36
N THR A 219 -2.96 0.75 1.23
CA THR A 219 -2.94 2.17 0.84
C THR A 219 -3.99 3.01 1.58
N GLY A 220 -4.78 2.39 2.47
CA GLY A 220 -5.64 3.02 3.46
C GLY A 220 -7.13 3.07 3.11
N ALA A 221 -7.53 2.69 1.90
CA ALA A 221 -8.95 2.56 1.52
C ALA A 221 -9.64 1.46 2.37
N ILE A 222 -9.04 0.27 2.43
CA ILE A 222 -9.54 -0.92 3.14
C ILE A 222 -8.49 -1.38 4.17
N SER A 223 -8.89 -1.95 5.31
CA SER A 223 -7.92 -2.44 6.29
C SER A 223 -7.18 -3.71 5.81
N PRO A 224 -5.93 -3.96 6.25
CA PRO A 224 -5.20 -5.15 5.83
C PRO A 224 -5.89 -6.50 6.14
N PRO A 225 -6.55 -6.71 7.30
CA PRO A 225 -7.29 -7.95 7.56
C PRO A 225 -8.44 -8.17 6.57
N GLU A 226 -9.15 -7.10 6.24
CA GLU A 226 -10.27 -7.15 5.30
C GLU A 226 -9.78 -7.44 3.87
N LEU A 227 -8.64 -6.85 3.46
CA LEU A 227 -8.03 -7.15 2.17
C LEU A 227 -7.67 -8.64 2.01
N LEU A 228 -7.13 -9.27 3.06
CA LEU A 228 -6.86 -10.70 3.04
C LEU A 228 -8.14 -11.52 2.91
N HIS A 229 -9.19 -11.14 3.65
CA HIS A 229 -10.49 -11.78 3.56
C HIS A 229 -11.07 -11.70 2.15
N MET A 230 -11.14 -10.50 1.57
CA MET A 230 -11.61 -10.27 0.20
C MET A 230 -10.79 -11.07 -0.83
N ALA A 231 -9.47 -11.17 -0.67
CA ALA A 231 -8.62 -11.94 -1.57
C ALA A 231 -8.96 -13.45 -1.55
N ILE A 232 -9.26 -14.00 -0.35
CA ILE A 232 -9.68 -15.39 -0.19
C ILE A 232 -11.05 -15.61 -0.83
N GLU A 233 -12.00 -14.70 -0.62
CA GLU A 233 -13.32 -14.76 -1.25
C GLU A 233 -13.24 -14.74 -2.78
N ILE A 234 -12.37 -13.89 -3.35
CA ILE A 234 -12.14 -13.85 -4.80
C ILE A 234 -11.62 -15.19 -5.31
N LEU A 235 -10.69 -15.83 -4.59
CA LEU A 235 -10.18 -17.15 -4.98
C LEU A 235 -11.29 -18.21 -4.91
N ALA A 236 -12.08 -18.23 -3.84
CA ALA A 236 -13.20 -19.15 -3.68
C ALA A 236 -14.25 -18.97 -4.78
N SER A 237 -14.60 -17.71 -5.10
CA SER A 237 -15.54 -17.35 -6.16
C SER A 237 -15.07 -17.86 -7.53
N LYS A 238 -13.78 -17.67 -7.87
CA LYS A 238 -13.21 -18.20 -9.12
C LYS A 238 -13.33 -19.72 -9.22
N CYS A 239 -13.05 -20.45 -8.14
CA CYS A 239 -13.21 -21.90 -8.10
C CYS A 239 -14.69 -22.30 -8.30
N GLN A 240 -15.61 -21.57 -7.71
CA GLN A 240 -17.05 -21.81 -7.85
C GLN A 240 -17.55 -21.55 -9.27
N THR A 241 -17.11 -20.46 -9.91
CA THR A 241 -17.41 -20.16 -11.31
C THR A 241 -16.91 -21.27 -12.24
N LEU A 242 -15.67 -21.75 -12.02
CA LEU A 242 -15.11 -22.85 -12.81
C LEU A 242 -15.93 -24.13 -12.64
N LYS A 243 -16.28 -24.48 -11.40
CA LYS A 243 -17.12 -25.64 -11.09
C LYS A 243 -18.47 -25.58 -11.82
N GLN A 244 -19.17 -24.44 -11.74
CA GLN A 244 -20.46 -24.24 -12.41
C GLN A 244 -20.33 -24.33 -13.93
N SER A 245 -19.25 -23.76 -14.50
CA SER A 245 -18.99 -23.81 -15.94
C SER A 245 -18.73 -25.24 -16.43
N ILE A 246 -18.02 -26.06 -15.65
CA ILE A 246 -17.82 -27.47 -15.97
C ILE A 246 -19.14 -28.25 -15.86
N SER A 247 -19.91 -28.05 -14.79
CA SER A 247 -21.19 -28.73 -14.61
C SER A 247 -22.17 -28.45 -15.75
N SER A 248 -22.26 -27.21 -16.24
CA SER A 248 -23.18 -26.85 -17.33
C SER A 248 -22.80 -27.49 -18.67
N LEU A 249 -21.51 -27.79 -18.89
CA LEU A 249 -21.04 -28.51 -20.07
C LEU A 249 -21.35 -30.02 -20.00
N LEU A 250 -21.29 -30.61 -18.80
CA LEU A 250 -21.57 -32.03 -18.59
C LEU A 250 -23.05 -32.38 -18.72
N VAL A 251 -23.96 -31.44 -18.41
CA VAL A 251 -25.42 -31.62 -18.52
C VAL A 251 -25.92 -31.51 -19.97
N LYS A 252 -25.10 -31.02 -20.91
CA LYS A 252 -25.44 -30.90 -22.35
C LYS A 252 -25.11 -32.16 -23.18
N LYS A 253 -24.96 -33.32 -22.54
CA LYS A 253 -24.92 -34.66 -23.17
C LYS A 253 -26.13 -35.47 -22.73
#